data_AF-A0A3P6R6B2-F1
#
_entry.id   AF-A0A3P6R6B2-F1
#
_cell.length_a   1.000
_cell.length_b   1.000
_cell.length_c   1.000
_cell.angle_alpha   90.00
_cell.angle_beta   90.00
_cell.angle_gamma   90.00
#
_symmetry.space_group_name_H-M   'P 1'
#
loop_
_entity.id
_entity.type
_entity.pdbx_description
1 polymer ?
#
loop_
_entity_poly.entity_id
_entity_poly.type
_entity_poly.pdbx_seq_one_letter_code
_entity_poly.pdbx_strand_id
1 'polypeptide(L)'
;MWIYSEETVPAYGPALPRPNVFHDAQKFREFLLTKLINAEKAAFQAKVFVEKRRNTMDAMIKDMYIEHMKEINKVGICKITDNVIQKLRSPVKKDKPRELTDFCKFGELIKLEKMLCGDISQTIKATARKRVRIYLLL
;
A
#
# COMPACT_ATOMS: atom_id res chain seq x y z
N MET A 1 5.10 -34.07 -6.35
CA MET A 1 4.56 -32.71 -6.12
C MET A 1 5.17 -31.71 -7.11
N TRP A 2 4.40 -30.85 -7.76
CA TRP A 2 4.94 -29.87 -8.74
C TRP A 2 4.67 -28.46 -8.24
N ILE A 3 5.63 -27.54 -8.43
CA ILE A 3 5.53 -26.14 -8.01
C ILE A 3 5.86 -25.27 -9.22
N TYR A 4 5.02 -24.28 -9.49
CA TYR A 4 5.23 -23.30 -10.55
C TYR A 4 5.36 -21.91 -9.94
N SER A 5 6.30 -21.12 -10.44
CA SER A 5 6.47 -19.71 -10.12
C SER A 5 6.73 -18.92 -11.39
N GLU A 6 6.45 -17.62 -11.35
CA GLU A 6 6.83 -16.70 -12.41
C GLU A 6 8.36 -16.57 -12.50
N GLU A 7 8.90 -16.30 -13.69
CA GLU A 7 10.34 -16.37 -13.96
C GLU A 7 11.17 -15.36 -13.15
N THR A 8 10.58 -14.20 -12.80
CA THR A 8 11.25 -13.17 -11.99
C THR A 8 11.17 -13.44 -10.48
N VAL A 9 10.45 -14.48 -10.05
CA VAL A 9 10.43 -14.90 -8.64
C VAL A 9 11.74 -15.62 -8.33
N PRO A 10 12.55 -15.16 -7.36
CA PRO A 10 13.79 -15.84 -7.00
C PRO A 10 13.51 -17.22 -6.41
N ALA A 11 14.48 -18.12 -6.50
CA ALA A 11 14.36 -19.44 -5.89
C ALA A 11 14.12 -19.34 -4.37
N TYR A 12 13.22 -20.17 -3.85
CA TYR A 12 12.84 -20.18 -2.44
C TYR A 12 12.77 -21.60 -1.87
N GLY A 13 13.20 -21.72 -0.62
CA GLY A 13 13.23 -23.00 0.09
C GLY A 13 11.90 -23.35 0.77
N PRO A 14 11.81 -24.55 1.36
CA PRO A 14 12.76 -25.66 1.26
C PRO A 14 12.79 -26.31 -0.14
N ALA A 15 13.90 -26.91 -0.55
CA ALA A 15 13.97 -27.66 -1.81
C ALA A 15 13.02 -28.87 -1.77
N LEU A 16 12.47 -29.27 -2.93
CA LEU A 16 11.62 -30.46 -3.00
C LEU A 16 12.41 -31.70 -2.51
N PRO A 17 11.80 -32.59 -1.71
CA PRO A 17 12.47 -33.81 -1.29
C PRO A 17 12.76 -34.72 -2.50
N ARG A 18 13.76 -35.56 -2.35
CA ARG A 18 14.13 -36.62 -3.32
C ARG A 18 14.10 -37.97 -2.59
N PRO A 19 13.16 -38.87 -2.87
CA PRO A 19 12.08 -38.77 -3.87
C PRO A 19 11.02 -37.73 -3.48
N ASN A 20 10.25 -37.27 -4.47
CA ASN A 20 9.26 -36.20 -4.32
C ASN A 20 7.92 -36.71 -3.74
N VAL A 21 8.02 -37.42 -2.62
CA VAL A 21 6.95 -38.12 -1.91
C VAL A 21 7.16 -37.91 -0.41
N PHE A 22 6.05 -37.71 0.31
CA PHE A 22 6.06 -37.67 1.77
C PHE A 22 5.26 -38.86 2.30
N HIS A 23 5.83 -39.59 3.25
CA HIS A 23 5.15 -40.70 3.93
C HIS A 23 4.50 -40.28 5.25
N ASP A 24 4.95 -39.17 5.81
CA ASP A 24 4.48 -38.61 7.08
C ASP A 24 3.73 -37.30 6.82
N ALA A 25 2.46 -37.27 7.22
CA ALA A 25 1.58 -36.12 7.03
C ALA A 25 2.05 -34.89 7.81
N GLN A 26 2.68 -35.06 8.98
CA GLN A 26 3.20 -33.94 9.77
C GLN A 26 4.38 -33.29 9.06
N LYS A 27 5.34 -34.09 8.56
CA LYS A 27 6.48 -33.60 7.77
C LYS A 27 6.03 -32.91 6.49
N PHE A 28 5.00 -33.43 5.82
CA PHE A 28 4.42 -32.78 4.65
C PHE A 28 3.81 -31.42 5.01
N ARG A 29 3.05 -31.34 6.10
CA ARG A 29 2.44 -30.09 6.58
C ARG A 29 3.51 -29.04 6.89
N GLU A 30 4.54 -29.42 7.64
CA GLU A 30 5.65 -28.51 7.98
C GLU A 30 6.36 -28.01 6.72
N PHE A 31 6.71 -28.93 5.81
CA PHE A 31 7.32 -28.58 4.53
C PHE A 31 6.45 -27.59 3.73
N LEU A 32 5.16 -27.89 3.59
CA LEU A 32 4.24 -27.09 2.79
C LEU A 32 4.06 -25.69 3.37
N LEU A 33 3.88 -25.57 4.69
CA LEU A 33 3.74 -24.28 5.36
C LEU A 33 4.99 -23.42 5.18
N THR A 34 6.17 -23.98 5.43
CA THR A 34 7.43 -23.26 5.22
C THR A 34 7.60 -22.86 3.75
N LYS A 35 7.27 -23.76 2.82
CA LYS A 35 7.38 -23.51 1.38
C LYS A 35 6.47 -22.37 0.93
N LEU A 36 5.22 -22.33 1.40
CA LEU A 36 4.26 -21.28 1.03
C LEU A 36 4.65 -19.91 1.59
N ILE A 37 5.09 -19.84 2.85
CA ILE A 37 5.54 -18.58 3.45
C ILE A 37 6.76 -18.03 2.70
N ASN A 38 7.71 -18.89 2.35
CA ASN A 38 8.88 -18.47 1.58
C ASN A 38 8.53 -18.12 0.14
N ALA A 39 7.56 -18.82 -0.47
CA ALA A 39 7.04 -18.49 -1.79
C ALA A 39 6.42 -17.08 -1.81
N GLU A 40 5.62 -16.74 -0.81
CA GLU A 40 5.04 -15.41 -0.66
C GLU A 40 6.13 -14.33 -0.53
N LYS A 41 7.12 -14.56 0.35
CA LYS A 41 8.26 -13.65 0.52
C LYS A 41 9.04 -13.45 -0.78
N ALA A 42 9.28 -14.53 -1.54
CA ALA A 42 9.94 -14.46 -2.84
C ALA A 42 9.09 -13.76 -3.89
N ALA A 43 7.77 -13.97 -3.88
CA ALA A 43 6.85 -13.31 -4.80
C ALA A 43 6.90 -11.77 -4.66
N PHE A 44 7.09 -11.24 -3.45
CA PHE A 44 7.26 -9.79 -3.25
C PHE A 44 8.52 -9.21 -3.91
N GLN A 45 9.50 -10.05 -4.27
CA GLN A 45 10.71 -9.66 -4.98
C GLN A 45 10.56 -9.79 -6.51
N ALA A 46 9.44 -10.35 -7.00
CA ALA A 46 9.18 -10.43 -8.43
C ALA A 46 9.01 -9.03 -9.04
N LYS A 47 9.45 -8.86 -10.29
CA LYS A 47 9.51 -7.56 -10.97
C LYS A 47 8.16 -6.84 -10.99
N VAL A 48 7.08 -7.60 -11.10
CA VAL A 48 5.69 -7.11 -11.12
C VAL A 48 5.28 -6.42 -9.81
N PHE A 49 5.86 -6.82 -8.68
CA PHE A 49 5.51 -6.29 -7.36
C PHE A 49 6.52 -5.28 -6.81
N VAL A 50 7.79 -5.39 -7.19
CA VAL A 50 8.88 -4.54 -6.65
C VAL A 50 8.59 -3.07 -6.86
N GLU A 51 8.22 -2.65 -8.07
CA GLU A 51 7.96 -1.23 -8.37
C GLU A 51 6.75 -0.71 -7.60
N LYS A 52 5.66 -1.49 -7.57
CA LYS A 52 4.46 -1.11 -6.83
C LYS A 52 4.72 -0.98 -5.33
N ARG A 53 5.49 -1.91 -4.75
CA ARG A 53 5.91 -1.86 -3.34
C ARG A 53 6.77 -0.65 -3.05
N ARG A 54 7.74 -0.36 -3.93
CA ARG A 54 8.62 0.82 -3.81
C ARG A 54 7.81 2.11 -3.83
N ASN A 55 6.89 2.25 -4.79
CA ASN A 55 6.07 3.45 -4.92
C ASN A 55 5.17 3.68 -3.69
N THR A 56 4.58 2.61 -3.11
CA THR A 56 3.81 2.73 -1.86
C THR A 56 4.70 3.13 -0.67
N MET A 57 5.88 2.55 -0.57
CA MET A 57 6.84 2.87 0.50
C MET A 57 7.32 4.32 0.40
N ASP A 58 7.67 4.78 -0.81
CA ASP A 58 8.09 6.16 -1.06
C ASP A 58 6.97 7.16 -0.72
N ALA A 59 5.71 6.83 -1.04
CA ALA A 59 4.56 7.65 -0.66
C ALA A 59 4.41 7.76 0.86
N MET A 60 4.45 6.63 1.58
CA MET A 60 4.35 6.62 3.05
C MET A 60 5.47 7.42 3.73
N ILE A 61 6.71 7.28 3.25
CA ILE A 61 7.86 8.03 3.78
C ILE A 61 7.69 9.53 3.53
N LYS A 62 7.23 9.90 2.32
CA LYS A 62 6.97 11.30 1.97
C LYS A 62 5.88 11.91 2.85
N ASP A 63 4.79 11.17 3.08
CA ASP A 63 3.68 11.63 3.92
C ASP A 63 4.15 11.86 5.37
N MET A 64 4.88 10.90 5.95
CA MET A 64 5.47 11.02 7.28
C MET A 64 6.42 12.23 7.39
N TYR A 65 7.25 12.47 6.37
CA TYR A 65 8.15 13.62 6.34
C TYR A 65 7.39 14.95 6.29
N ILE A 66 6.35 15.05 5.46
CA ILE A 66 5.53 16.25 5.34
C ILE A 66 4.82 16.56 6.66
N GLU A 67 4.27 15.54 7.33
CA GLU A 67 3.62 15.69 8.64
C GLU A 67 4.61 16.20 9.68
N HIS A 68 5.79 15.59 9.77
CA HIS A 68 6.83 16.01 10.71
C HIS A 68 7.28 17.47 10.48
N MET A 69 7.47 17.87 9.21
CA MET A 69 7.83 19.25 8.87
C MET A 69 6.72 20.26 9.24
N LYS A 70 5.45 19.89 9.11
CA LYS A 70 4.33 20.75 9.55
C LYS A 70 4.32 20.96 11.06
N GLU A 71 4.67 19.93 11.84
CA GLU A 71 4.78 20.04 13.30
C GLU A 71 5.91 21.00 13.70
N ILE A 72 7.09 20.85 13.10
CA ILE A 72 8.24 21.75 13.35
C ILE A 72 7.88 23.21 13.03
N ASN A 73 7.27 23.44 11.86
CA ASN A 73 6.91 24.79 11.42
C ASN A 73 5.82 25.44 12.30
N LYS A 74 4.90 24.65 12.87
CA LYS A 74 3.93 25.13 13.87
C LYS A 74 4.60 25.58 15.18
N VAL A 75 5.71 24.96 15.56
CA VAL A 75 6.38 25.21 16.85
C VAL A 75 7.42 26.35 16.75
N GLY A 76 8.08 26.52 15.61
CA GLY A 76 9.32 27.32 15.53
C GLY A 76 9.21 28.80 15.14
N ILE A 77 8.25 29.26 14.34
CA ILE A 77 8.30 30.63 13.78
C ILE A 77 6.97 31.40 13.88
N CYS A 78 5.82 30.72 13.78
CA CYS A 78 4.52 31.40 13.72
C CYS A 78 4.24 32.30 14.94
N LYS A 79 4.54 31.84 16.16
CA LYS A 79 4.15 32.58 17.37
C LYS A 79 4.85 33.93 17.53
N ILE A 80 6.11 34.05 17.11
CA ILE A 80 6.91 35.26 17.36
C ILE A 80 6.63 36.31 16.29
N THR A 81 6.59 35.89 15.01
CA THR A 81 6.25 36.80 13.92
C THR A 81 4.80 37.27 13.98
N ASP A 82 3.84 36.41 14.36
CA ASP A 82 2.43 36.82 14.43
C ASP A 82 2.17 37.87 15.51
N ASN A 83 2.81 37.76 16.68
CA ASN A 83 2.67 38.77 17.75
C ASN A 83 3.30 40.12 17.39
N VAL A 84 4.46 40.12 16.72
CA VAL A 84 5.15 41.35 16.29
C VAL A 84 4.42 42.00 15.12
N ILE A 85 3.95 41.21 14.14
CA ILE A 85 3.19 41.70 12.99
C ILE A 85 1.82 42.23 13.42
N GLN A 86 1.17 41.63 14.41
CA GLN A 86 -0.13 42.09 14.95
C GLN A 86 -0.02 43.42 15.72
N LYS A 87 1.12 43.70 16.37
CA LYS A 87 1.36 44.99 17.04
C LYS A 87 1.71 46.13 16.08
N LEU A 88 2.21 45.82 14.89
CA LEU A 88 2.65 46.80 13.89
C LEU A 88 1.62 47.09 12.79
N ARG A 89 0.54 46.31 12.68
CA ARG A 89 -0.44 46.43 11.60
C ARG A 89 -1.69 47.20 12.05
N SER A 90 -1.95 48.35 11.43
CA SER A 90 -3.20 49.11 11.53
C SER A 90 -4.40 48.28 10.98
N PRO A 91 -5.66 48.61 11.28
CA PRO A 91 -6.80 47.74 10.97
C PRO A 91 -7.05 47.72 9.45
N VAL A 92 -6.47 46.74 8.76
CA VAL A 92 -6.73 46.46 7.35
C VAL A 92 -8.04 45.66 7.24
N LYS A 93 -8.93 46.11 6.35
CA LYS A 93 -10.21 45.46 6.05
C LYS A 93 -9.98 44.00 5.64
N LYS A 94 -10.74 43.12 6.29
CA LYS A 94 -10.62 41.66 6.24
C LYS A 94 -11.25 41.14 4.95
N ASP A 95 -10.46 40.98 3.89
CA ASP A 95 -10.89 40.19 2.73
C ASP A 95 -10.93 38.71 3.13
N LYS A 96 -12.06 38.07 2.87
CA LYS A 96 -12.30 36.66 3.22
C LYS A 96 -11.31 35.78 2.45
N PRO A 97 -10.61 34.84 3.11
CA PRO A 97 -9.78 33.89 2.38
C PRO A 97 -10.69 33.07 1.45
N ARG A 98 -10.41 33.09 0.14
CA ARG A 98 -10.98 32.11 -0.80
C ARG A 98 -10.59 30.74 -0.29
N GLU A 99 -11.57 29.97 0.18
CA GLU A 99 -11.40 28.56 0.49
C GLU A 99 -10.76 27.88 -0.72
N LEU A 100 -9.51 27.47 -0.56
CA LEU A 100 -8.84 26.59 -1.50
C LEU A 100 -9.53 25.24 -1.33
N THR A 101 -10.60 25.02 -2.10
CA THR A 101 -11.34 23.77 -2.10
C THR A 101 -10.38 22.65 -2.49
N ASP A 102 -9.99 21.82 -1.52
CA ASP A 102 -9.19 20.62 -1.74
C ASP A 102 -10.04 19.60 -2.54
N PHE A 103 -10.04 19.73 -3.86
CA PHE A 103 -10.79 18.85 -4.77
C PHE A 103 -10.48 17.35 -4.57
N CYS A 104 -9.29 17.02 -4.03
CA CYS A 104 -8.96 15.65 -3.61
C CYS A 104 -9.87 15.16 -2.48
N LYS A 105 -10.08 15.95 -1.43
CA LYS A 105 -10.97 15.58 -0.31
C LYS A 105 -12.42 15.43 -0.78
N PHE A 106 -12.83 16.31 -1.70
CA PHE A 106 -14.16 16.21 -2.32
C PHE A 106 -14.31 14.91 -3.13
N GLY A 107 -13.31 14.54 -3.92
CA GLY A 107 -13.31 13.29 -4.69
C GLY A 107 -13.30 12.03 -3.81
N GLU A 108 -12.59 12.07 -2.68
CA GLU A 108 -12.60 10.99 -1.68
C GLU A 108 -13.97 10.82 -1.02
N LEU A 109 -14.64 11.93 -0.69
CA LEU A 109 -15.98 11.91 -0.10
C LEU A 109 -17.01 11.31 -1.05
N ILE A 110 -17.00 11.75 -2.32
CA ILE A 110 -17.87 11.22 -3.39
C ILE A 110 -17.65 9.72 -3.57
N LYS A 111 -16.40 9.25 -3.45
CA LYS A 111 -16.07 7.82 -3.56
C LYS A 111 -16.65 7.02 -2.40
N LEU A 112 -16.53 7.53 -1.18
CA LEU A 112 -17.11 6.91 0.03
C LEU A 112 -18.64 6.86 -0.05
N GLU A 113 -19.27 7.94 -0.50
CA GLU A 113 -20.72 8.01 -0.69
C GLU A 113 -21.21 6.98 -1.71
N LYS A 114 -20.52 6.84 -2.84
CA LYS A 114 -20.80 5.80 -3.85
C LYS A 114 -20.57 4.38 -3.34
N MET A 115 -19.61 4.19 -2.42
CA MET A 115 -19.40 2.90 -1.75
C MET A 115 -20.52 2.56 -0.78
N LEU A 116 -21.07 3.57 -0.08
CA LEU A 116 -22.10 3.40 0.93
C LEU A 116 -23.49 3.16 0.31
N CYS A 117 -23.79 3.80 -0.82
CA CYS A 117 -25.05 3.59 -1.58
C CYS A 117 -25.11 2.25 -2.32
N GLY A 118 -24.05 1.44 -2.33
CA GLY A 118 -24.05 0.16 -3.04
C GLY A 118 -24.00 0.26 -4.57
N ASP A 119 -23.92 1.47 -5.13
CA ASP A 119 -23.80 1.76 -6.57
C ASP A 119 -22.37 1.55 -7.10
N ILE A 120 -21.74 0.42 -6.77
CA ILE A 120 -20.55 -0.07 -7.46
C ILE A 120 -20.94 -1.22 -8.39
N SER A 121 -21.87 -0.93 -9.30
CA SER A 121 -21.98 -1.70 -10.53
C SER A 121 -20.82 -1.31 -11.46
N GLN A 122 -19.77 -2.13 -11.43
CA GLN A 122 -18.77 -2.27 -12.50
C GLN A 122 -18.07 -0.99 -13.00
N THR A 123 -16.98 -0.56 -12.35
CA THR A 123 -15.83 0.02 -13.10
C THR A 123 -14.51 -0.31 -12.41
N ILE A 124 -14.23 -1.61 -12.26
CA ILE A 124 -12.86 -2.11 -12.33
C ILE A 124 -12.89 -3.20 -13.39
N LYS A 125 -12.76 -2.82 -14.66
CA LYS A 125 -12.19 -3.72 -15.67
C LYS A 125 -10.70 -3.87 -15.34
N ALA A 126 -10.40 -4.54 -14.23
CA ALA A 126 -9.10 -5.17 -14.08
C ALA A 126 -9.14 -6.36 -15.04
N THR A 127 -8.32 -6.24 -16.07
CA THR A 127 -7.98 -7.23 -17.08
C THR A 127 -8.12 -8.65 -16.53
N ALA A 128 -8.85 -9.48 -17.26
CA ALA A 128 -9.16 -10.86 -16.93
C ALA A 128 -7.98 -11.56 -16.24
N ARG A 129 -8.07 -11.73 -14.92
CA ARG A 129 -7.18 -12.64 -14.20
C ARG A 129 -7.58 -14.03 -14.65
N LYS A 130 -6.72 -14.67 -15.45
CA LYS A 130 -6.81 -16.12 -15.68
C LYS A 130 -6.90 -16.77 -14.29
N ARG A 131 -8.07 -17.32 -13.96
CA ARG A 131 -8.23 -18.19 -12.80
C ARG A 131 -7.39 -19.42 -13.07
N VAL A 132 -6.18 -19.46 -12.52
CA VAL A 132 -5.38 -20.68 -12.50
C VAL A 132 -5.93 -21.54 -11.37
N ARG A 133 -6.68 -22.59 -11.74
CA ARG A 133 -7.09 -23.65 -10.80
C ARG A 133 -5.82 -24.40 -10.37
N ILE A 134 -5.54 -24.38 -9.08
CA ILE A 134 -4.54 -25.25 -8.47
C ILE A 134 -5.27 -26.57 -8.17
N TYR A 135 -4.95 -27.62 -8.94
CA TYR A 135 -5.38 -28.98 -8.62
C TYR A 135 -4.34 -29.58 -7.66
N LEU A 136 -4.72 -29.77 -6.40
CA LEU A 136 -4.04 -30.69 -5.51
C LEU A 136 -4.80 -32.02 -5.63
N LEU A 137 -4.31 -32.94 -6.46
CA LEU A 137 -4.81 -34.32 -6.45
C LEU A 137 -4.18 -35.01 -5.24
N LEU A 138 -5.05 -35.41 -4.30
CA LEU A 138 -4.74 -36.36 -3.22
C LEU A 138 -4.44 -37.74 -3.81
#